data_AF-A0AAE5RXM6-F1
#
_entry.id   AF-A0AAE5RXM6-F1
#
_cell.length_a   1.000
_cell.length_b   1.000
_cell.length_c   1.000
_cell.angle_alpha   90.00
_cell.angle_beta   90.00
_cell.angle_gamma   90.00
#
_symmetry.space_group_name_H-M   'P 1'
#
loop_
_entity.id
_entity.type
_entity.pdbx_description
1 polymer ?
#
loop_
_entity_poly.entity_id
_entity_poly.type
_entity_poly.pdbx_seq_one_letter_code
_entity_poly.pdbx_strand_id
1 'polypeptide(L)'
;MNDDEDFEELYGKWEPKLYHAAMSDIDRHFAVLVGGPRWDDPYTIILTRDTVEQTFSRSDVRRELRDIRALRSTEADAPPSYVTISLQGDIYLVGPEGSKHTVIPGTLAASEDAPEIDFNSILPYGEQWLVAGSDGFLKVGRDDVWNDVVPELEVRHPYSESEWSILGANDAGVVYLIATQRPSPRSFNLYPGHPLYREDMSGDERFELQKKLQAEQSSYPVLNFLFTGVPGKWKRHELPQRIAQSLPAYAWLSGLTSDGNGNDYIVGSDGLVMLGTPESGFVEVSSLPDREKNYSDAAHFNSELVLTADSELFRFDGHLAKTFTPKVKLKLASNRVQPSSIFARENRLHVFDYGNRIFSFVDGEWKEYVIPGELTARPFKCDLK
;
A
#
# COMPACT_ATOMS: atom_id res chain seq x y z
N MET A 1 21.02 8.32 -32.77
CA MET A 1 21.44 7.12 -32.04
C MET A 1 20.34 6.85 -31.04
N ASN A 2 19.93 5.60 -30.95
CA ASN A 2 18.69 5.19 -30.30
C ASN A 2 19.02 4.92 -28.83
N ASP A 3 19.12 5.99 -28.03
CA ASP A 3 19.54 5.92 -26.62
C ASP A 3 18.70 4.91 -25.81
N ASP A 4 17.47 4.60 -26.26
CA ASP A 4 16.56 3.62 -25.67
C ASP A 4 16.99 2.15 -25.87
N GLU A 5 17.62 1.80 -27.00
CA GLU A 5 18.10 0.43 -27.24
C GLU A 5 19.32 0.12 -26.36
N ASP A 6 20.25 1.07 -26.23
CA ASP A 6 21.40 0.95 -25.34
C ASP A 6 20.95 0.92 -23.86
N PHE A 7 19.85 1.61 -23.50
CA PHE A 7 19.33 1.68 -22.13
C PHE A 7 18.55 0.44 -21.68
N GLU A 8 17.72 -0.16 -22.55
CA GLU A 8 17.04 -1.43 -22.24
C GLU A 8 18.01 -2.63 -22.19
N GLU A 9 19.12 -2.56 -22.94
CA GLU A 9 20.19 -3.57 -22.87
C GLU A 9 20.97 -3.50 -21.54
N LEU A 10 21.17 -2.30 -20.98
CA LEU A 10 21.86 -2.08 -19.71
C LEU A 10 20.99 -2.37 -18.47
N TYR A 11 19.70 -2.01 -18.51
CA TYR A 11 18.84 -1.92 -17.31
C TYR A 11 17.59 -2.82 -17.37
N GLY A 12 17.55 -3.73 -18.35
CA GLY A 12 16.42 -4.65 -18.57
C GLY A 12 15.23 -3.98 -19.25
N LYS A 13 14.22 -4.75 -19.66
CA LYS A 13 13.04 -4.23 -20.38
C LYS A 13 12.09 -3.47 -19.45
N TRP A 14 11.44 -2.41 -19.96
CA TRP A 14 10.38 -1.72 -19.23
C TRP A 14 9.12 -2.60 -19.17
N GLU A 15 8.80 -3.10 -17.97
CA GLU A 15 7.63 -3.94 -17.71
C GLU A 15 6.77 -3.31 -16.59
N PRO A 16 6.02 -2.25 -16.92
CA PRO A 16 5.24 -1.52 -15.95
C PRO A 16 4.11 -2.37 -15.40
N LYS A 17 3.84 -2.23 -14.11
CA LYS A 17 2.69 -2.82 -13.43
C LYS A 17 1.91 -1.73 -12.74
N LEU A 18 0.60 -1.91 -12.69
CA LEU A 18 -0.28 -1.11 -11.85
C LEU A 18 -0.16 -1.64 -10.42
N TYR A 19 0.31 -0.83 -9.47
CA TYR A 19 0.56 -1.31 -8.11
C TYR A 19 -0.22 -0.57 -7.02
N HIS A 20 -0.80 0.60 -7.31
CA HIS A 20 -1.80 1.25 -6.46
C HIS A 20 -2.89 1.91 -7.29
N ALA A 21 -4.08 2.03 -6.69
CA ALA A 21 -5.20 2.76 -7.25
C ALA A 21 -5.93 3.55 -6.15
N ALA A 22 -6.54 4.66 -6.55
CA ALA A 22 -7.46 5.43 -5.73
C ALA A 22 -8.75 5.66 -6.51
N MET A 23 -9.89 5.41 -5.89
CA MET A 23 -11.19 5.69 -6.49
C MET A 23 -11.88 6.82 -5.72
N SER A 24 -12.50 7.74 -6.46
CA SER A 24 -13.31 8.81 -5.87
C SER A 24 -14.57 8.25 -5.19
N ASP A 25 -15.33 9.11 -4.53
CA ASP A 25 -16.61 8.70 -3.91
C ASP A 25 -17.69 8.35 -4.94
N ILE A 26 -17.52 8.76 -6.21
CA ILE A 26 -18.39 8.37 -7.33
C ILE A 26 -17.73 7.29 -8.19
N ASP A 27 -18.55 6.46 -8.84
CA ASP A 27 -18.10 5.31 -9.64
C ASP A 27 -17.32 5.68 -10.92
N ARG A 28 -17.24 6.99 -11.19
CA ARG A 28 -16.77 7.56 -12.46
C ARG A 28 -15.26 7.77 -12.53
N HIS A 29 -14.65 8.20 -11.43
CA HIS A 29 -13.27 8.69 -11.44
C HIS A 29 -12.34 7.85 -10.56
N PHE A 30 -11.15 7.59 -11.10
CA PHE A 30 -10.07 6.97 -10.37
C PHE A 30 -8.71 7.47 -10.86
N ALA A 31 -7.68 7.21 -10.06
CA ALA A 31 -6.29 7.34 -10.44
C ALA A 31 -5.54 6.05 -10.15
N VAL A 32 -4.50 5.76 -10.94
CA VAL A 32 -3.64 4.59 -10.76
C VAL A 32 -2.17 4.98 -10.86
N LEU A 33 -1.34 4.27 -10.09
CA LEU A 33 0.11 4.34 -10.18
C LEU A 33 0.62 3.15 -10.98
N VAL A 34 1.38 3.45 -12.03
CA VAL A 34 1.97 2.46 -12.94
C VAL A 34 3.49 2.66 -12.95
N GLY A 35 4.24 1.61 -12.64
CA GLY A 35 5.70 1.69 -12.52
C GLY A 35 6.38 0.33 -12.67
N GLY A 36 7.70 0.35 -12.81
CA GLY A 36 8.52 -0.83 -13.02
C GLY A 36 9.52 -1.03 -11.87
N PRO A 37 10.09 -2.25 -11.72
CA PRO A 37 10.93 -2.63 -10.58
C PRO A 37 12.35 -2.04 -10.60
N ARG A 38 12.58 -0.91 -11.30
CA ARG A 38 13.92 -0.36 -11.49
C ARG A 38 14.30 0.56 -10.33
N TRP A 39 15.26 0.12 -9.53
CA TRP A 39 15.75 0.83 -8.35
C TRP A 39 16.74 1.95 -8.68
N ASP A 40 17.44 1.83 -9.81
CA ASP A 40 18.48 2.76 -10.27
C ASP A 40 17.94 3.93 -11.10
N ASP A 41 16.72 3.80 -11.61
CA ASP A 41 16.02 4.82 -12.37
C ASP A 41 14.52 4.84 -12.01
N PRO A 42 14.19 5.30 -10.79
CA PRO A 42 12.84 5.23 -10.27
C PRO A 42 11.90 6.12 -11.11
N TYR A 43 10.82 5.52 -11.59
CA TYR A 43 9.86 6.19 -12.47
C TYR A 43 8.46 5.63 -12.30
N THR A 44 7.51 6.55 -12.11
CA THR A 44 6.08 6.24 -11.98
C THR A 44 5.26 7.10 -12.91
N ILE A 45 4.29 6.48 -13.56
CA ILE A 45 3.24 7.11 -14.34
C ILE A 45 1.99 7.18 -13.47
N ILE A 46 1.44 8.38 -13.32
CA ILE A 46 0.13 8.62 -12.71
C ILE A 46 -0.88 8.74 -13.84
N LEU A 47 -1.87 7.85 -13.86
CA LEU A 47 -2.98 7.91 -14.82
C LEU A 47 -4.26 8.25 -14.08
N THR A 48 -4.89 9.37 -14.42
CA THR A 48 -6.23 9.73 -13.94
C THR A 48 -7.25 9.45 -15.04
N ARG A 49 -8.41 8.89 -14.70
CA ARG A 49 -9.42 8.51 -15.70
C ARG A 49 -10.80 9.00 -15.35
N ASP A 50 -11.53 9.41 -16.38
CA ASP A 50 -12.97 9.46 -16.42
C ASP A 50 -13.52 8.23 -17.18
N THR A 51 -14.30 7.40 -16.52
CA THR A 51 -14.84 6.17 -17.14
C THR A 51 -15.93 6.43 -18.19
N VAL A 52 -16.62 7.58 -18.14
CA VAL A 52 -17.70 7.94 -19.07
C VAL A 52 -17.09 8.46 -20.37
N GLU A 53 -16.20 9.45 -20.27
CA GLU A 53 -15.52 10.02 -21.44
C GLU A 53 -14.43 9.10 -21.98
N GLN A 54 -14.01 8.10 -21.17
CA GLN A 54 -12.88 7.21 -21.44
C GLN A 54 -11.56 7.95 -21.69
N THR A 55 -11.44 9.15 -21.14
CA THR A 55 -10.24 9.99 -21.23
C THR A 55 -9.28 9.63 -20.10
N PHE A 56 -8.01 9.47 -20.45
CA PHE A 56 -6.92 9.38 -19.51
C PHE A 56 -6.13 10.67 -19.55
N SER A 57 -5.79 11.20 -18.38
CA SER A 57 -4.69 12.16 -18.24
C SER A 57 -3.49 11.44 -17.63
N ARG A 58 -2.30 11.83 -18.07
CA ARG A 58 -1.04 11.20 -17.71
C ARG A 58 -0.10 12.23 -17.11
N SER A 59 0.51 11.89 -15.99
CA SER A 59 1.62 12.63 -15.39
C SER A 59 2.79 11.67 -15.13
N ASP A 60 3.99 12.11 -15.50
CA ASP A 60 5.21 11.31 -15.39
C ASP A 60 6.09 11.83 -14.25
N VAL A 61 6.50 10.95 -13.36
CA VAL A 61 7.28 11.31 -12.16
C VAL A 61 8.55 10.46 -12.11
N ARG A 62 9.71 11.12 -11.96
CA ARG A 62 11.02 10.46 -11.80
C ARG A 62 11.30 10.06 -10.35
N ARG A 63 10.32 9.37 -9.75
CA ARG A 63 10.32 8.83 -8.40
C ARG A 63 9.52 7.54 -8.35
N GLU A 64 9.82 6.70 -7.37
CA GLU A 64 8.95 5.60 -6.98
C GLU A 64 7.87 6.18 -6.07
N LEU A 65 6.62 6.14 -6.52
CA LEU A 65 5.47 6.52 -5.71
C LEU A 65 4.96 5.32 -4.92
N ARG A 66 4.40 5.53 -3.72
CA ARG A 66 4.15 4.46 -2.76
C ARG A 66 2.71 4.36 -2.27
N ASP A 67 1.93 5.43 -2.42
CA ASP A 67 0.50 5.44 -2.11
C ASP A 67 -0.19 6.54 -2.93
N ILE A 68 -1.49 6.39 -3.19
CA ILE A 68 -2.32 7.41 -3.84
C ILE A 68 -3.70 7.42 -3.19
N ARG A 69 -4.24 8.63 -2.91
CA ARG A 69 -5.57 8.82 -2.31
C ARG A 69 -6.36 9.85 -3.10
N ALA A 70 -7.67 9.59 -3.24
CA ALA A 70 -8.60 10.57 -3.79
C ALA A 70 -8.91 11.63 -2.72
N LEU A 71 -8.92 12.91 -3.12
CA LEU A 71 -9.42 13.98 -2.28
C LEU A 71 -10.94 14.07 -2.45
N ARG A 72 -11.65 14.23 -1.33
CA ARG A 72 -13.10 14.47 -1.36
C ARG A 72 -13.37 15.79 -2.06
N SER A 73 -14.21 15.75 -3.10
CA SER A 73 -14.73 16.97 -3.73
C SER A 73 -15.93 17.47 -2.93
N THR A 74 -16.00 18.78 -2.70
CA THR A 74 -17.19 19.43 -2.15
C THR A 74 -18.26 19.68 -3.20
N GLU A 75 -17.91 19.62 -4.48
CA GLU A 75 -18.81 19.80 -5.61
C GLU A 75 -19.20 18.43 -6.19
N ALA A 76 -20.51 18.19 -6.29
CA ALA A 76 -21.05 17.01 -6.96
C ALA A 76 -20.57 17.00 -8.42
N ASP A 77 -20.06 15.85 -8.86
CA ASP A 77 -19.57 15.59 -10.23
C ASP A 77 -18.33 16.36 -10.69
N ALA A 78 -17.69 17.17 -9.84
CA ALA A 78 -16.42 17.79 -10.20
C ALA A 78 -15.31 16.72 -10.28
N PRO A 79 -14.42 16.77 -11.29
CA PRO A 79 -13.35 15.78 -11.37
C PRO A 79 -12.43 15.92 -10.15
N PRO A 80 -12.11 14.80 -9.47
CA PRO A 80 -11.40 14.83 -8.20
C PRO A 80 -9.91 15.17 -8.40
N SER A 81 -9.30 15.64 -7.33
CA SER A 81 -7.83 15.63 -7.21
C SER A 81 -7.37 14.39 -6.45
N TYR A 82 -6.10 14.04 -6.63
CA TYR A 82 -5.45 12.91 -5.98
C TYR A 82 -4.13 13.35 -5.36
N VAL A 83 -3.81 12.83 -4.19
CA VAL A 83 -2.52 13.03 -3.54
C VAL A 83 -1.73 11.73 -3.54
N THR A 84 -0.43 11.80 -3.79
CA THR A 84 0.48 10.66 -3.77
C THR A 84 1.80 11.05 -3.13
N ILE A 85 2.50 10.07 -2.57
CA ILE A 85 3.79 10.24 -1.89
C ILE A 85 4.87 9.37 -2.55
N SER A 86 6.08 9.91 -2.71
CA SER A 86 7.26 9.15 -3.12
C SER A 86 7.93 8.44 -1.96
N LEU A 87 8.72 7.42 -2.27
CA LEU A 87 9.57 6.72 -1.30
C LEU A 87 10.48 7.69 -0.51
N GLN A 88 10.87 8.82 -1.10
CA GLN A 88 11.80 9.80 -0.52
C GLN A 88 11.11 11.01 0.16
N GLY A 89 9.78 11.10 0.12
CA GLY A 89 9.01 12.18 0.75
C GLY A 89 8.64 13.35 -0.15
N ASP A 90 8.58 13.15 -1.46
CA ASP A 90 7.89 14.06 -2.39
C ASP A 90 6.38 13.83 -2.30
N ILE A 91 5.60 14.90 -2.22
CA ILE A 91 4.14 14.85 -2.28
C ILE A 91 3.68 15.50 -3.59
N TYR A 92 2.90 14.77 -4.37
CA TYR A 92 2.28 15.27 -5.59
C TYR A 92 0.77 15.36 -5.42
N LEU A 93 0.20 16.52 -5.73
CA LEU A 93 -1.23 16.74 -5.84
C LEU A 93 -1.58 16.86 -7.32
N VAL A 94 -2.31 15.88 -7.86
CA VAL A 94 -2.67 15.79 -9.27
C VAL A 94 -4.16 16.01 -9.42
N GLY A 95 -4.57 16.94 -10.28
CA GLY A 95 -5.99 17.21 -10.51
C GLY A 95 -6.25 17.92 -11.84
N PRO A 96 -7.49 18.40 -12.06
CA PRO A 96 -7.90 19.03 -13.32
C PRO A 96 -7.11 20.29 -13.67
N GLU A 97 -6.69 21.03 -12.63
CA GLU A 97 -5.88 22.24 -12.75
C GLU A 97 -4.37 21.95 -12.95
N GLY A 98 -4.02 20.67 -13.14
CA GLY A 98 -2.66 20.19 -13.27
C GLY A 98 -2.08 19.62 -11.98
N SER A 99 -0.76 19.44 -11.97
CA SER A 99 -0.04 18.77 -10.89
C SER A 99 0.79 19.79 -10.09
N LYS A 100 0.70 19.71 -8.77
CA LYS A 100 1.54 20.45 -7.82
C LYS A 100 2.47 19.49 -7.10
N HIS A 101 3.66 19.97 -6.78
CA HIS A 101 4.70 19.21 -6.09
C HIS A 101 5.15 19.99 -4.85
N THR A 102 5.27 19.26 -3.75
CA THR A 102 5.80 19.75 -2.47
C THR A 102 6.71 18.69 -1.87
N VAL A 103 7.62 19.10 -0.99
CA VAL A 103 8.60 18.20 -0.37
C VAL A 103 8.46 18.28 1.14
N ILE A 104 8.53 17.15 1.82
CA ILE A 104 8.59 17.10 3.28
C ILE A 104 10.00 17.59 3.72
N PRO A 105 10.10 18.64 4.55
CA PRO A 105 11.40 19.12 5.00
C PRO A 105 12.20 18.06 5.76
N GLY A 106 13.51 18.00 5.51
CA GLY A 106 14.42 17.10 6.21
C GLY A 106 14.39 15.64 5.75
N THR A 107 13.84 15.36 4.56
CA THR A 107 13.87 14.03 3.93
C THR A 107 14.82 13.99 2.73
N LEU A 108 15.04 12.79 2.19
CA LEU A 108 15.88 12.59 1.00
C LEU A 108 15.38 13.35 -0.25
N ALA A 109 14.08 13.65 -0.32
CA ALA A 109 13.55 14.52 -1.37
C ALA A 109 14.04 15.97 -1.24
N ALA A 110 14.38 16.43 -0.04
CA ALA A 110 14.92 17.77 0.22
C ALA A 110 16.46 17.82 0.17
N SER A 111 17.14 16.77 0.61
CA SER A 111 18.60 16.71 0.70
C SER A 111 19.13 15.27 0.71
N GLU A 112 20.18 15.00 -0.06
CA GLU A 112 20.83 13.68 -0.11
C GLU A 112 21.48 13.26 1.22
N ASP A 113 21.77 14.21 2.11
CA ASP A 113 22.36 13.96 3.43
C ASP A 113 21.30 13.67 4.52
N ALA A 114 20.01 13.72 4.15
CA ALA A 114 18.92 13.47 5.08
C ALA A 114 18.85 11.98 5.50
N PRO A 115 18.21 11.66 6.64
CA PRO A 115 17.95 10.28 7.03
C PRO A 115 17.16 9.53 5.95
N GLU A 116 17.50 8.27 5.76
CA GLU A 116 16.78 7.37 4.87
C GLU A 116 15.47 6.93 5.54
N ILE A 117 14.37 7.57 5.13
CA ILE A 117 13.01 7.22 5.56
C ILE A 117 12.29 6.69 4.33
N ASP A 118 11.83 5.46 4.40
CA ASP A 118 11.02 4.82 3.38
C ASP A 118 9.55 5.15 3.64
N PHE A 119 9.04 6.17 2.94
CA PHE A 119 7.63 6.55 3.03
C PHE A 119 6.75 5.50 2.34
N ASN A 120 5.63 5.14 2.96
CA ASN A 120 4.77 4.07 2.46
C ASN A 120 3.29 4.44 2.35
N SER A 121 2.82 5.49 3.02
CA SER A 121 1.41 5.86 3.01
C SER A 121 1.16 7.33 3.32
N ILE A 122 0.08 7.85 2.74
CA ILE A 122 -0.37 9.23 2.90
C ILE A 122 -1.90 9.25 3.02
N LEU A 123 -2.43 10.14 3.87
CA LEU A 123 -3.86 10.34 4.03
C LEU A 123 -4.18 11.84 4.12
N PRO A 124 -5.15 12.35 3.32
CA PRO A 124 -5.72 13.68 3.55
C PRO A 124 -6.32 13.80 4.95
N TYR A 125 -5.89 14.80 5.72
CA TYR A 125 -6.40 15.08 7.05
C TYR A 125 -6.70 16.57 7.21
N GLY A 126 -7.96 16.96 6.95
CA GLY A 126 -8.33 18.37 6.83
C GLY A 126 -7.54 19.03 5.70
N GLU A 127 -6.87 20.14 6.01
CA GLU A 127 -5.99 20.86 5.08
C GLU A 127 -4.54 20.36 5.10
N GLN A 128 -4.25 19.27 5.83
CA GLN A 128 -2.90 18.73 6.03
C GLN A 128 -2.79 17.28 5.51
N TRP A 129 -1.58 16.77 5.53
CA TRP A 129 -1.26 15.38 5.18
C TRP A 129 -0.83 14.64 6.44
N LEU A 130 -1.48 13.51 6.72
CA LEU A 130 -0.94 12.51 7.62
C LEU A 130 -0.05 11.58 6.80
N VAL A 131 1.22 11.46 7.16
CA VAL A 131 2.24 10.72 6.42
C VAL A 131 2.92 9.72 7.34
N ALA A 132 3.12 8.50 6.83
CA ALA A 132 3.79 7.43 7.55
C ALA A 132 4.90 6.75 6.72
N GLY A 133 5.91 6.23 7.43
CA GLY A 133 7.05 5.54 6.83
C GLY A 133 7.85 4.73 7.85
N SER A 134 9.07 4.36 7.48
CA SER A 134 10.04 3.69 8.35
C SER A 134 10.58 4.60 9.46
N ASP A 135 11.44 4.04 10.32
CA ASP A 135 12.20 4.75 11.35
C ASP A 135 11.35 5.65 12.27
N GLY A 136 10.16 5.16 12.62
CA GLY A 136 9.25 5.85 13.54
C GLY A 136 8.53 7.06 12.93
N PHE A 137 8.62 7.28 11.60
CA PHE A 137 8.01 8.46 10.98
C PHE A 137 6.49 8.33 10.91
N LEU A 138 5.79 9.13 11.73
CA LEU A 138 4.35 9.37 11.62
C LEU A 138 4.05 10.82 12.02
N LYS A 139 3.80 11.65 11.01
CA LYS A 139 3.63 13.10 11.18
C LYS A 139 2.40 13.62 10.46
N VAL A 140 1.82 14.69 11.01
CA VAL A 140 0.79 15.49 10.34
C VAL A 140 1.35 16.87 10.00
N GLY A 141 1.19 17.30 8.75
CA GLY A 141 1.76 18.56 8.32
C GLY A 141 1.43 18.95 6.90
N ARG A 142 1.88 20.15 6.53
CA ARG A 142 1.82 20.70 5.18
C ARG A 142 2.90 21.77 5.05
N ASP A 143 3.48 21.86 3.87
CA ASP A 143 4.56 22.78 3.56
C ASP A 143 5.69 22.65 4.60
N ASP A 144 6.02 23.73 5.32
CA ASP A 144 7.13 23.76 6.28
C ASP A 144 6.76 23.34 7.71
N VAL A 145 5.49 23.02 7.99
CA VAL A 145 4.99 22.74 9.35
C VAL A 145 4.56 21.29 9.51
N TRP A 146 5.34 20.52 10.27
CA TRP A 146 5.11 19.10 10.55
C TRP A 146 5.21 18.79 12.03
N ASN A 147 4.23 18.04 12.55
CA ASN A 147 4.14 17.68 13.95
C ASN A 147 4.14 16.16 14.11
N ASP A 148 4.91 15.66 15.06
CA ASP A 148 4.90 14.25 15.45
C ASP A 148 3.58 13.88 16.10
N VAL A 149 2.98 12.80 15.61
CA VAL A 149 1.70 12.29 16.10
C VAL A 149 1.76 10.79 16.33
N VAL A 150 2.95 10.29 16.66
CA VAL A 150 3.22 8.86 16.91
C VAL A 150 2.45 8.39 18.16
N PRO A 151 1.72 7.26 18.11
CA PRO A 151 1.19 6.60 19.30
C PRO A 151 2.30 6.21 20.29
N GLU A 152 2.01 6.21 21.58
CA GLU A 152 2.93 5.64 22.58
C GLU A 152 3.10 4.14 22.34
N LEU A 153 4.31 3.75 21.94
CA LEU A 153 4.68 2.36 21.69
C LEU A 153 6.13 2.16 22.13
N GLU A 154 6.35 1.25 23.07
CA GLU A 154 7.69 0.93 23.56
C GLU A 154 8.44 0.08 22.53
N VAL A 155 9.64 0.54 22.14
CA VAL A 155 10.59 -0.25 21.33
C VAL A 155 11.57 -0.91 22.30
N ARG A 156 11.54 -2.24 22.35
CA ARG A 156 12.47 -3.02 23.19
C ARG A 156 13.52 -3.70 22.33
N HIS A 157 14.74 -3.84 22.87
CA HIS A 157 15.74 -4.72 22.29
C HIS A 157 15.12 -6.12 22.04
N PRO A 158 15.31 -6.77 20.87
CA PRO A 158 16.23 -6.41 19.78
C PRO A 158 15.57 -5.68 18.60
N TYR A 159 14.39 -5.10 18.79
CA TYR A 159 13.60 -4.52 17.69
C TYR A 159 14.12 -3.16 17.21
N SER A 160 13.92 -2.88 15.92
CA SER A 160 14.10 -1.54 15.35
C SER A 160 12.94 -0.63 15.71
N GLU A 161 13.10 0.66 15.41
CA GLU A 161 11.99 1.61 15.38
C GLU A 161 10.83 1.09 14.51
N SER A 162 9.63 1.53 14.86
CA SER A 162 8.41 1.08 14.19
C SER A 162 8.32 1.63 12.76
N GLU A 163 8.01 0.75 11.82
CA GLU A 163 7.47 1.12 10.51
C GLU A 163 5.98 1.39 10.67
N TRP A 164 5.55 2.60 10.32
CA TRP A 164 4.15 3.01 10.41
C TRP A 164 3.50 2.94 9.03
N SER A 165 2.23 2.51 8.98
CA SER A 165 1.43 2.51 7.75
C SER A 165 -0.01 2.93 8.04
N ILE A 166 -0.62 3.66 7.10
CA ILE A 166 -2.01 4.11 7.17
C ILE A 166 -2.86 3.20 6.29
N LEU A 167 -3.78 2.44 6.90
CA LEU A 167 -4.75 1.64 6.15
C LEU A 167 -5.77 2.56 5.45
N GLY A 168 -6.27 3.55 6.17
CA GLY A 168 -7.24 4.51 5.68
C GLY A 168 -7.98 5.18 6.83
N ALA A 169 -9.12 5.77 6.51
CA ALA A 169 -10.07 6.27 7.49
C ALA A 169 -11.48 5.75 7.15
N ASN A 170 -12.29 5.53 8.19
CA ASN A 170 -13.70 5.21 8.00
C ASN A 170 -14.53 6.47 7.71
N ASP A 171 -15.84 6.29 7.51
CA ASP A 171 -16.77 7.38 7.18
C ASP A 171 -16.85 8.47 8.27
N ALA A 172 -16.59 8.09 9.53
CA ALA A 172 -16.52 9.01 10.66
C ALA A 172 -15.18 9.79 10.75
N GLY A 173 -14.23 9.52 9.84
CA GLY A 173 -12.91 10.14 9.83
C GLY A 173 -11.94 9.57 10.86
N VAL A 174 -12.26 8.41 11.46
CA VAL A 174 -11.34 7.70 12.35
C VAL A 174 -10.28 7.00 11.50
N VAL A 175 -9.02 7.32 11.76
CA VAL A 175 -7.86 6.79 11.04
C VAL A 175 -7.44 5.45 11.63
N TYR A 176 -7.05 4.52 10.76
CA TYR A 176 -6.51 3.20 11.08
C TYR A 176 -5.03 3.15 10.76
N LEU A 177 -4.21 2.84 11.77
CA LEU A 177 -2.76 2.76 11.67
C LEU A 177 -2.26 1.37 12.04
N ILE A 178 -1.19 0.95 11.36
CA ILE A 178 -0.41 -0.22 11.71
C ILE A 178 0.98 0.25 12.13
N ALA A 179 1.50 -0.35 13.21
CA ALA A 179 2.93 -0.34 13.49
C ALA A 179 3.49 -1.74 13.32
N THR A 180 4.62 -1.83 12.63
CA THR A 180 5.40 -3.06 12.48
C THR A 180 6.78 -2.86 13.13
N GLN A 181 7.15 -3.75 14.05
CA GLN A 181 8.51 -3.80 14.60
C GLN A 181 9.20 -5.09 14.15
N ARG A 182 10.40 -4.95 13.59
CA ARG A 182 11.21 -6.06 13.10
C ARG A 182 12.47 -6.23 13.95
N PRO A 183 12.98 -7.45 14.12
CA PRO A 183 14.28 -7.65 14.76
C PRO A 183 15.35 -6.86 14.01
N SER A 184 16.02 -5.94 14.72
CA SER A 184 16.94 -4.97 14.13
C SER A 184 18.14 -5.69 13.49
N PRO A 185 18.40 -5.47 12.19
CA PRO A 185 19.59 -6.03 11.54
C PRO A 185 20.89 -5.63 12.25
N ARG A 186 20.94 -4.46 12.91
CA ARG A 186 22.12 -4.02 13.67
C ARG A 186 22.43 -4.88 14.90
N SER A 187 21.44 -5.57 15.45
CA SER A 187 21.61 -6.48 16.59
C SER A 187 22.08 -7.88 16.17
N PHE A 188 21.92 -8.23 14.88
CA PHE A 188 22.15 -9.59 14.39
C PHE A 188 23.14 -9.68 13.23
N ASN A 189 23.51 -8.57 12.59
CA ASN A 189 24.55 -8.54 11.58
C ASN A 189 25.91 -8.32 12.22
N LEU A 190 26.89 -9.14 11.86
CA LEU A 190 28.26 -8.99 12.30
C LEU A 190 28.98 -7.95 11.43
N TYR A 191 29.34 -6.80 12.01
CA TYR A 191 30.10 -5.72 11.37
C TYR A 191 31.24 -5.21 12.29
N PRO A 192 32.26 -4.52 11.74
CA PRO A 192 33.27 -3.84 12.55
C PRO A 192 32.64 -2.84 13.52
N GLY A 193 32.72 -3.12 14.83
CA GLY A 193 32.06 -2.34 15.88
C GLY A 193 30.89 -3.05 16.57
N HIS A 194 30.42 -4.19 16.04
CA HIS A 194 29.47 -5.05 16.74
C HIS A 194 30.13 -5.63 18.02
N PRO A 195 29.41 -5.75 19.17
CA PRO A 195 30.00 -6.20 20.44
C PRO A 195 30.71 -7.57 20.39
N LEU A 196 30.27 -8.44 19.48
CA LEU A 196 30.84 -9.77 19.27
C LEU A 196 31.91 -9.83 18.18
N TYR A 197 32.18 -8.72 17.49
CA TYR A 197 33.19 -8.66 16.42
C TYR A 197 34.60 -8.48 17.02
N ARG A 198 35.56 -9.26 16.51
CA ARG A 198 36.99 -9.06 16.80
C ARG A 198 37.78 -9.03 15.49
N GLU A 199 38.75 -8.12 15.39
CA GLU A 199 39.55 -7.96 14.16
C GLU A 199 40.35 -9.22 13.82
N ASP A 200 40.76 -9.99 14.84
CA ASP A 200 41.57 -11.21 14.74
C ASP A 200 40.77 -12.49 14.45
N MET A 201 39.44 -12.42 14.31
CA MET A 201 38.61 -13.59 13.99
C MET A 201 39.00 -14.20 12.64
N SER A 202 39.12 -15.53 12.60
CA SER A 202 39.30 -16.27 11.35
C SER A 202 38.05 -16.20 10.47
N GLY A 203 38.18 -16.53 9.18
CA GLY A 203 37.03 -16.59 8.26
C GLY A 203 35.94 -17.55 8.74
N ASP A 204 36.33 -18.75 9.18
CA ASP A 204 35.41 -19.76 9.69
C ASP A 204 34.71 -19.30 10.98
N GLU A 205 35.43 -18.62 11.87
CA GLU A 205 34.84 -18.08 13.10
C GLU A 205 33.80 -16.99 12.81
N ARG A 206 34.08 -16.09 11.86
CA ARG A 206 33.12 -15.06 11.42
C ARG A 206 31.87 -15.70 10.81
N PHE A 207 32.04 -16.71 9.97
CA PHE A 207 30.94 -17.40 9.32
C PHE A 207 30.03 -18.11 10.33
N GLU A 208 30.58 -18.88 11.27
CA GLU A 208 29.79 -19.57 12.29
C GLU A 208 29.07 -18.60 13.23
N LEU A 209 29.70 -17.47 13.58
CA LEU A 209 29.04 -16.43 14.39
C LEU A 209 27.89 -15.75 13.63
N GLN A 210 28.09 -15.40 12.35
CA GLN A 210 27.03 -14.84 11.50
C GLN A 210 25.83 -15.79 11.41
N LYS A 211 26.10 -17.09 11.16
CA LYS A 211 25.07 -18.12 11.12
C LYS A 211 24.30 -18.22 12.44
N LYS A 212 25.01 -18.15 13.57
CA LYS A 212 24.38 -18.16 14.90
C LYS A 212 23.48 -16.94 15.10
N LEU A 213 23.95 -15.74 14.76
CA LEU A 213 23.17 -14.51 14.90
C LEU A 213 21.95 -14.50 13.98
N GLN A 214 22.06 -15.00 12.76
CA GLN A 214 20.93 -15.15 11.84
C GLN A 214 19.90 -16.15 12.36
N ALA A 215 20.34 -17.27 12.92
CA ALA A 215 19.45 -18.25 13.56
C ALA A 215 18.75 -17.65 14.79
N GLU A 216 19.45 -16.83 15.56
CA GLU A 216 18.87 -16.10 16.69
C GLU A 216 17.86 -15.05 16.22
N GLN A 217 18.17 -14.24 15.21
CA GLN A 217 17.24 -13.29 14.60
C GLN A 217 15.95 -13.97 14.16
N SER A 218 16.06 -15.14 13.54
CA SER A 218 14.92 -15.93 13.05
C SER A 218 14.02 -16.47 14.16
N SER A 219 14.43 -16.38 15.43
CA SER A 219 13.61 -16.74 16.59
C SER A 219 12.75 -15.58 17.12
N TYR A 220 13.03 -14.34 16.72
CA TYR A 220 12.26 -13.17 17.13
C TYR A 220 11.14 -12.89 16.13
N PRO A 221 9.86 -12.90 16.57
CA PRO A 221 8.73 -12.64 15.68
C PRO A 221 8.75 -11.20 15.20
N VAL A 222 8.19 -10.96 14.01
CA VAL A 222 7.73 -9.61 13.63
C VAL A 222 6.52 -9.26 14.51
N LEU A 223 6.53 -8.06 15.09
CA LEU A 223 5.45 -7.58 15.93
C LEU A 223 4.56 -6.61 15.14
N ASN A 224 3.25 -6.86 15.15
CA ASN A 224 2.26 -6.00 14.53
C ASN A 224 1.33 -5.40 15.58
N PHE A 225 0.96 -4.15 15.39
CA PHE A 225 0.04 -3.43 16.27
C PHE A 225 -0.99 -2.67 15.43
N LEU A 226 -2.24 -2.66 15.88
CA LEU A 226 -3.32 -1.89 15.29
C LEU A 226 -3.71 -0.75 16.21
N PHE A 227 -3.81 0.46 15.64
CA PHE A 227 -4.32 1.64 16.32
C PHE A 227 -5.45 2.27 15.52
N THR A 228 -6.42 2.86 16.23
CA THR A 228 -7.44 3.72 15.64
C THR A 228 -7.52 5.05 16.36
N GLY A 229 -7.87 6.12 15.66
CA GLY A 229 -8.15 7.39 16.30
C GLY A 229 -7.95 8.59 15.38
N VAL A 230 -7.47 9.67 15.96
CA VAL A 230 -7.08 10.89 15.26
C VAL A 230 -5.66 11.26 15.66
N PRO A 231 -4.93 12.05 14.84
CA PRO A 231 -3.60 12.54 15.20
C PRO A 231 -3.51 13.05 16.65
N GLY A 232 -2.62 12.43 17.43
CA GLY A 232 -2.40 12.75 18.85
C GLY A 232 -3.36 12.07 19.85
N LYS A 233 -4.35 11.29 19.39
CA LYS A 233 -5.27 10.53 20.24
C LYS A 233 -5.53 9.16 19.63
N TRP A 234 -4.73 8.19 20.06
CA TRP A 234 -4.74 6.84 19.52
C TRP A 234 -5.22 5.83 20.55
N LYS A 235 -6.03 4.89 20.09
CA LYS A 235 -6.44 3.71 20.84
C LYS A 235 -5.81 2.48 20.20
N ARG A 236 -5.07 1.71 21.01
CA ARG A 236 -4.53 0.42 20.60
C ARG A 236 -5.60 -0.66 20.67
N HIS A 237 -5.59 -1.56 19.70
CA HIS A 237 -6.45 -2.74 19.67
C HIS A 237 -5.64 -4.03 19.81
N GLU A 238 -6.29 -5.03 20.39
CA GLU A 238 -5.73 -6.38 20.46
C GLU A 238 -5.85 -7.06 19.09
N LEU A 239 -4.78 -7.74 18.71
CA LEU A 239 -4.74 -8.57 17.52
C LEU A 239 -4.65 -10.03 17.94
N PRO A 240 -5.19 -10.98 17.15
CA PRO A 240 -4.95 -12.39 17.38
C PRO A 240 -3.44 -12.67 17.45
N GLN A 241 -3.02 -13.53 18.38
CA GLN A 241 -1.59 -13.71 18.70
C GLN A 241 -0.72 -14.01 17.46
N ARG A 242 -1.24 -14.84 16.53
CA ARG A 242 -0.54 -15.20 15.28
C ARG A 242 -0.31 -14.03 14.32
N ILE A 243 -1.14 -12.98 14.42
CA ILE A 243 -1.00 -11.73 13.66
C ILE A 243 -0.13 -10.75 14.43
N ALA A 244 -0.36 -10.63 15.74
CA ALA A 244 0.43 -9.77 16.63
C ALA A 244 1.91 -10.16 16.66
N GLN A 245 2.22 -11.45 16.53
CA GLN A 245 3.56 -12.03 16.61
C GLN A 245 3.70 -13.15 15.56
N SER A 246 4.46 -12.92 14.48
CA SER A 246 4.58 -13.89 13.38
C SER A 246 6.02 -14.33 13.09
N LEU A 247 6.22 -15.64 12.91
CA LEU A 247 7.47 -16.30 12.52
C LEU A 247 7.22 -17.25 11.33
N PRO A 248 7.75 -17.02 10.11
CA PRO A 248 8.35 -15.79 9.54
C PRO A 248 7.27 -14.75 9.16
N ALA A 249 7.66 -13.66 8.49
CA ALA A 249 6.89 -12.42 8.22
C ALA A 249 5.63 -12.54 7.34
N TYR A 250 4.84 -13.60 7.46
CA TYR A 250 3.64 -13.82 6.67
C TYR A 250 2.39 -13.18 7.26
N ALA A 251 2.36 -12.79 8.53
CA ALA A 251 1.18 -12.19 9.13
C ALA A 251 1.27 -10.66 9.15
N TRP A 252 0.31 -9.99 8.52
CA TRP A 252 0.22 -8.54 8.41
C TRP A 252 -1.25 -8.14 8.24
N LEU A 253 -1.55 -6.87 8.46
CA LEU A 253 -2.83 -6.25 8.14
C LEU A 253 -2.66 -5.44 6.85
N SER A 254 -3.68 -5.40 5.99
CA SER A 254 -3.53 -4.79 4.67
C SER A 254 -4.72 -3.98 4.18
N GLY A 255 -5.94 -4.28 4.65
CA GLY A 255 -7.16 -3.68 4.12
C GLY A 255 -8.12 -3.22 5.21
N LEU A 256 -8.87 -2.17 4.88
CA LEU A 256 -9.94 -1.58 5.67
C LEU A 256 -11.14 -1.33 4.77
N THR A 257 -12.34 -1.72 5.20
CA THR A 257 -13.57 -1.36 4.50
C THR A 257 -14.74 -1.26 5.48
N SER A 258 -15.66 -0.34 5.27
CA SER A 258 -16.84 -0.15 6.13
C SER A 258 -18.06 -0.81 5.52
N ASP A 259 -18.95 -1.34 6.35
CA ASP A 259 -20.19 -2.00 5.91
C ASP A 259 -21.34 -1.02 5.58
N GLY A 260 -21.13 0.27 5.84
CA GLY A 260 -22.13 1.34 5.71
C GLY A 260 -23.18 1.38 6.83
N ASN A 261 -23.18 0.40 7.73
CA ASN A 261 -24.04 0.32 8.92
C ASN A 261 -23.28 0.66 10.22
N GLY A 262 -22.05 1.17 10.08
CA GLY A 262 -21.21 1.62 11.18
C GLY A 262 -20.21 0.59 11.68
N ASN A 263 -20.10 -0.59 11.05
CA ASN A 263 -19.03 -1.52 11.34
C ASN A 263 -17.90 -1.41 10.31
N ASP A 264 -16.69 -1.64 10.79
CA ASP A 264 -15.47 -1.66 10.00
C ASP A 264 -14.91 -3.09 9.97
N TYR A 265 -14.51 -3.52 8.77
CA TYR A 265 -13.78 -4.75 8.53
C TYR A 265 -12.30 -4.44 8.38
N ILE A 266 -11.47 -5.20 9.07
CA ILE A 266 -10.02 -5.18 8.92
C ILE A 266 -9.58 -6.55 8.41
N VAL A 267 -8.81 -6.56 7.34
CA VAL A 267 -8.36 -7.78 6.69
C VAL A 267 -6.85 -7.83 6.61
N GLY A 268 -6.33 -9.03 6.43
CA GLY A 268 -4.91 -9.24 6.26
C GLY A 268 -4.60 -10.68 5.92
N SER A 269 -3.36 -11.05 6.15
CA SER A 269 -2.88 -12.38 5.85
C SER A 269 -3.28 -13.42 6.89
N ASP A 270 -2.97 -14.69 6.59
CA ASP A 270 -3.40 -15.85 7.36
C ASP A 270 -4.93 -15.89 7.62
N GLY A 271 -5.68 -15.52 6.59
CA GLY A 271 -7.13 -15.53 6.55
C GLY A 271 -7.79 -14.50 7.44
N LEU A 272 -7.06 -13.50 7.95
CA LEU A 272 -7.58 -12.56 8.93
C LEU A 272 -8.75 -11.76 8.36
N VAL A 273 -9.90 -11.89 9.03
CA VAL A 273 -11.03 -10.96 8.91
C VAL A 273 -11.49 -10.62 10.32
N MET A 274 -11.37 -9.34 10.70
CA MET A 274 -11.90 -8.82 11.95
C MET A 274 -13.04 -7.84 11.66
N LEU A 275 -14.04 -7.83 12.54
CA LEU A 275 -15.21 -6.97 12.48
C LEU A 275 -15.36 -6.22 13.80
N GLY A 276 -15.68 -4.94 13.74
CA GLY A 276 -15.97 -4.14 14.92
C GLY A 276 -16.03 -2.65 14.66
N THR A 277 -15.80 -1.88 15.71
CA THR A 277 -15.72 -0.41 15.66
C THR A 277 -14.54 0.08 16.50
N PRO A 278 -14.00 1.28 16.22
CA PRO A 278 -12.98 1.91 17.07
C PRO A 278 -13.39 1.96 18.56
N GLU A 279 -14.67 2.18 18.84
CA GLU A 279 -15.22 2.31 20.19
C GLU A 279 -15.34 0.95 20.88
N SER A 280 -15.97 -0.04 20.23
CA SER A 280 -16.23 -1.36 20.80
C SER A 280 -15.02 -2.31 20.76
N GLY A 281 -14.04 -2.02 19.91
CA GLY A 281 -12.98 -2.96 19.57
C GLY A 281 -13.39 -3.94 18.46
N PHE A 282 -12.45 -4.80 18.08
CA PHE A 282 -12.55 -5.72 16.95
C PHE A 282 -12.50 -7.17 17.40
N VAL A 283 -13.25 -8.03 16.69
CA VAL A 283 -13.28 -9.48 16.92
C VAL A 283 -12.99 -10.20 15.62
N GLU A 284 -12.18 -11.26 15.67
CA GLU A 284 -11.94 -12.13 14.52
C GLU A 284 -13.20 -12.94 14.19
N VAL A 285 -13.65 -12.83 12.94
CA VAL A 285 -14.83 -13.53 12.41
C VAL A 285 -14.48 -14.58 11.35
N SER A 286 -13.24 -14.59 10.86
CA SER A 286 -12.72 -15.59 9.92
C SER A 286 -12.62 -17.00 10.52
N SER A 287 -12.78 -18.01 9.68
CA SER A 287 -12.72 -19.42 10.06
C SER A 287 -11.35 -20.08 9.76
N LEU A 288 -11.07 -21.22 10.41
CA LEU A 288 -9.83 -21.98 10.19
C LEU A 288 -9.58 -22.40 8.72
N PRO A 289 -10.59 -22.73 7.89
CA PRO A 289 -10.34 -23.05 6.49
C PRO A 289 -9.87 -21.86 5.63
N ASP A 290 -9.96 -20.62 6.13
CA ASP A 290 -9.40 -19.44 5.47
C ASP A 290 -7.93 -19.19 5.83
N ARG A 291 -7.37 -19.95 6.78
CA ARG A 291 -5.93 -19.96 7.06
C ARG A 291 -5.18 -20.26 5.76
N GLU A 292 -4.00 -19.68 5.58
CA GLU A 292 -3.22 -19.66 4.33
C GLU A 292 -3.67 -18.65 3.26
N LYS A 293 -4.88 -18.07 3.35
CA LYS A 293 -5.27 -16.99 2.42
C LYS A 293 -4.65 -15.67 2.84
N ASN A 294 -3.98 -15.01 1.90
CA ASN A 294 -3.36 -13.71 2.17
C ASN A 294 -4.19 -12.59 1.55
N TYR A 295 -5.17 -12.09 2.32
CA TYR A 295 -6.00 -11.00 1.83
C TYR A 295 -5.16 -9.73 1.71
N SER A 296 -5.14 -9.14 0.52
CA SER A 296 -4.39 -7.91 0.22
C SER A 296 -5.26 -6.67 0.35
N ASP A 297 -6.55 -6.77 0.06
CA ASP A 297 -7.50 -5.65 0.10
C ASP A 297 -8.95 -6.17 0.23
N ALA A 298 -9.89 -5.27 0.52
CA ALA A 298 -11.29 -5.61 0.70
C ALA A 298 -12.25 -4.48 0.30
N ALA A 299 -13.43 -4.87 -0.19
CA ALA A 299 -14.53 -3.95 -0.48
C ALA A 299 -15.86 -4.55 -0.01
N HIS A 300 -16.71 -3.72 0.60
CA HIS A 300 -18.08 -4.11 0.92
C HIS A 300 -19.01 -3.82 -0.27
N PHE A 301 -19.58 -4.86 -0.87
CA PHE A 301 -20.38 -4.79 -2.09
C PHE A 301 -21.67 -5.59 -1.93
N ASN A 302 -22.83 -4.94 -2.14
CA ASN A 302 -24.16 -5.58 -2.05
C ASN A 302 -24.39 -6.37 -0.75
N SER A 303 -23.97 -5.83 0.40
CA SER A 303 -24.05 -6.49 1.73
C SER A 303 -23.13 -7.70 1.91
N GLU A 304 -22.18 -7.92 0.99
CA GLU A 304 -21.17 -8.95 1.10
C GLU A 304 -19.78 -8.32 1.17
N LEU A 305 -18.90 -8.90 1.97
CA LEU A 305 -17.50 -8.53 1.97
C LEU A 305 -16.79 -9.27 0.83
N VAL A 306 -16.17 -8.51 -0.08
CA VAL A 306 -15.37 -9.06 -1.17
C VAL A 306 -13.89 -8.85 -0.84
N LEU A 307 -13.12 -9.93 -0.87
CA LEU A 307 -11.71 -9.97 -0.49
C LEU A 307 -10.86 -10.28 -1.71
N THR A 308 -9.67 -9.68 -1.80
CA THR A 308 -8.65 -10.02 -2.80
C THR A 308 -7.55 -10.83 -2.15
N ALA A 309 -7.15 -11.97 -2.73
CA ALA A 309 -5.96 -12.69 -2.31
C ALA A 309 -5.27 -13.35 -3.50
N ASP A 310 -3.95 -13.21 -3.58
CA ASP A 310 -3.08 -13.74 -4.63
C ASP A 310 -3.59 -13.47 -6.06
N SER A 311 -4.31 -14.44 -6.62
CA SER A 311 -4.85 -14.37 -7.98
C SER A 311 -6.37 -14.54 -8.06
N GLU A 312 -7.04 -14.34 -6.93
CA GLU A 312 -8.45 -14.66 -6.75
C GLU A 312 -9.20 -13.55 -6.00
N LEU A 313 -10.51 -13.51 -6.23
CA LEU A 313 -11.46 -12.76 -5.43
C LEU A 313 -12.29 -13.75 -4.62
N PHE A 314 -12.67 -13.35 -3.41
CA PHE A 314 -13.51 -14.15 -2.54
C PHE A 314 -14.71 -13.33 -2.06
N ARG A 315 -15.87 -13.97 -1.93
CA ARG A 315 -16.98 -13.47 -1.12
C ARG A 315 -16.90 -14.09 0.25
N PHE A 316 -16.91 -13.26 1.28
CA PHE A 316 -16.95 -13.68 2.67
C PHE A 316 -18.39 -13.59 3.17
N ASP A 317 -18.94 -14.73 3.58
CA ASP A 317 -20.34 -14.86 4.02
C ASP A 317 -20.54 -14.57 5.52
N GLY A 318 -19.56 -13.94 6.17
CA GLY A 318 -19.51 -13.76 7.62
C GLY A 318 -18.80 -14.90 8.36
N HIS A 319 -18.45 -15.99 7.67
CA HIS A 319 -17.72 -17.10 8.26
C HIS A 319 -16.59 -17.66 7.37
N LEU A 320 -16.85 -17.86 6.08
CA LEU A 320 -15.93 -18.50 5.14
C LEU A 320 -15.84 -17.71 3.83
N ALA A 321 -14.61 -17.55 3.34
CA ALA A 321 -14.35 -16.96 2.04
C ALA A 321 -14.50 -17.99 0.91
N LYS A 322 -15.45 -17.75 -0.01
CA LYS A 322 -15.69 -18.58 -1.20
C LYS A 322 -15.24 -17.87 -2.46
N THR A 323 -14.57 -18.58 -3.37
CA THR A 323 -14.08 -18.00 -4.62
C THR A 323 -15.22 -17.33 -5.41
N PHE A 324 -15.01 -16.07 -5.74
CA PHE A 324 -15.91 -15.18 -6.47
C PHE A 324 -15.28 -14.65 -7.77
N THR A 325 -14.04 -15.04 -8.07
CA THR A 325 -13.28 -14.59 -9.24
C THR A 325 -14.08 -14.67 -10.55
N PRO A 326 -13.96 -13.67 -11.42
CA PRO A 326 -14.52 -13.72 -12.77
C PRO A 326 -14.17 -15.02 -13.49
N LYS A 327 -15.18 -15.75 -14.00
CA LYS A 327 -14.99 -16.67 -15.14
C LYS A 327 -15.03 -15.88 -16.44
N VAL A 328 -14.22 -14.83 -16.57
CA VAL A 328 -14.13 -14.09 -17.83
C VAL A 328 -13.46 -15.01 -18.84
N LYS A 329 -14.01 -15.12 -20.05
CA LYS A 329 -13.28 -15.67 -21.20
C LYS A 329 -12.17 -14.68 -21.54
N LEU A 330 -11.08 -14.72 -20.78
CA LEU A 330 -9.91 -13.86 -20.97
C LEU A 330 -9.38 -14.16 -22.37
N LYS A 331 -9.53 -13.19 -23.27
CA LYS A 331 -8.83 -13.20 -24.57
C LYS A 331 -7.38 -12.80 -24.29
N LEU A 332 -6.55 -13.69 -23.72
CA LEU A 332 -5.07 -13.69 -23.75
C LEU A 332 -4.51 -14.68 -22.71
N ALA A 333 -3.26 -15.10 -22.91
CA ALA A 333 -2.60 -16.30 -22.37
C ALA A 333 -2.42 -16.43 -20.84
N SER A 334 -2.97 -15.55 -20.01
CA SER A 334 -2.98 -15.69 -18.55
C SER A 334 -4.41 -15.62 -18.02
N ASN A 335 -4.92 -16.76 -17.55
CA ASN A 335 -6.30 -16.92 -17.07
C ASN A 335 -6.54 -16.42 -15.64
N ARG A 336 -5.62 -15.63 -15.06
CA ARG A 336 -5.65 -15.27 -13.63
C ARG A 336 -5.66 -13.75 -13.45
N VAL A 337 -6.56 -13.29 -12.57
CA VAL A 337 -6.55 -11.92 -12.03
C VAL A 337 -5.40 -11.84 -11.03
N GLN A 338 -4.75 -10.69 -10.91
CA GLN A 338 -3.75 -10.37 -9.89
C GLN A 338 -4.14 -9.01 -9.31
N PRO A 339 -5.10 -8.99 -8.36
CA PRO A 339 -5.66 -7.76 -7.84
C PRO A 339 -4.62 -6.98 -7.02
N SER A 340 -4.47 -5.70 -7.34
CA SER A 340 -3.69 -4.72 -6.59
C SER A 340 -4.56 -3.90 -5.63
N SER A 341 -5.80 -3.59 -6.03
CA SER A 341 -6.77 -2.86 -5.21
C SER A 341 -8.20 -3.18 -5.64
N ILE A 342 -9.15 -3.06 -4.73
CA ILE A 342 -10.58 -3.29 -4.96
C ILE A 342 -11.44 -2.18 -4.37
N PHE A 343 -12.45 -1.74 -5.12
CA PHE A 343 -13.36 -0.69 -4.69
C PHE A 343 -14.80 -1.05 -5.05
N ALA A 344 -15.71 -0.85 -4.09
CA ALA A 344 -17.14 -0.86 -4.34
C ALA A 344 -17.66 0.58 -4.34
N ARG A 345 -18.33 0.97 -5.42
CA ARG A 345 -18.99 2.28 -5.57
C ARG A 345 -20.34 2.07 -6.22
N GLU A 346 -21.37 2.65 -5.61
CA GLU A 346 -22.75 2.46 -6.05
C GLU A 346 -23.08 0.96 -6.19
N ASN A 347 -23.53 0.53 -7.37
CA ASN A 347 -23.83 -0.88 -7.66
C ASN A 347 -22.71 -1.56 -8.47
N ARG A 348 -21.47 -1.09 -8.35
CA ARG A 348 -20.31 -1.62 -9.10
C ARG A 348 -19.17 -2.01 -8.19
N LEU A 349 -18.46 -3.05 -8.60
CA LEU A 349 -17.22 -3.49 -8.00
C LEU A 349 -16.09 -3.37 -9.03
N HIS A 350 -15.05 -2.61 -8.69
CA HIS A 350 -13.88 -2.39 -9.53
C HIS A 350 -12.67 -3.09 -8.93
N VAL A 351 -11.95 -3.84 -9.76
CA VAL A 351 -10.72 -4.54 -9.41
C VAL A 351 -9.61 -4.05 -10.32
N PHE A 352 -8.58 -3.45 -9.72
CA PHE A 352 -7.40 -2.97 -10.41
C PHE A 352 -6.33 -4.06 -10.38
N ASP A 353 -5.77 -4.40 -11.54
CA ASP A 353 -4.94 -5.59 -11.73
C ASP A 353 -3.50 -5.23 -12.10
N TYR A 354 -2.53 -5.93 -11.51
CA TYR A 354 -1.09 -5.72 -11.75
C TYR A 354 -0.70 -5.79 -13.23
N GLY A 355 -1.46 -6.50 -14.06
CA GLY A 355 -1.29 -6.59 -15.51
C GLY A 355 -1.79 -5.36 -16.28
N ASN A 356 -1.97 -4.20 -15.65
CA ASN A 356 -2.51 -2.96 -16.24
C ASN A 356 -3.92 -3.12 -16.80
N ARG A 357 -4.77 -3.86 -16.06
CA ARG A 357 -6.17 -4.12 -16.40
C ARG A 357 -7.08 -3.63 -15.30
N ILE A 358 -8.32 -3.32 -15.66
CA ILE A 358 -9.37 -2.98 -14.72
C ILE A 358 -10.55 -3.89 -15.03
N PHE A 359 -10.99 -4.66 -14.04
CA PHE A 359 -12.18 -5.47 -14.11
C PHE A 359 -13.31 -4.75 -13.37
N SER A 360 -14.48 -4.65 -13.97
CA SER A 360 -15.66 -4.07 -13.32
C SER A 360 -16.81 -5.06 -13.37
N PHE A 361 -17.39 -5.37 -12.21
CA PHE A 361 -18.60 -6.17 -12.10
C PHE A 361 -19.81 -5.23 -12.08
N VAL A 362 -20.60 -5.27 -13.15
CA VAL A 362 -21.74 -4.39 -13.38
C VAL A 362 -22.88 -5.22 -13.96
N ASP A 363 -24.09 -5.06 -13.43
CA ASP A 363 -25.30 -5.77 -13.89
C ASP A 363 -25.15 -7.30 -13.94
N GLY A 364 -24.37 -7.87 -13.03
CA GLY A 364 -24.14 -9.33 -12.96
C GLY A 364 -23.05 -9.86 -13.89
N GLU A 365 -22.39 -9.00 -14.67
CA GLU A 365 -21.36 -9.38 -15.62
C GLU A 365 -20.03 -8.69 -15.34
N TRP A 366 -18.93 -9.39 -15.64
CA TRP A 366 -17.59 -8.84 -15.57
C TRP A 366 -17.19 -8.22 -16.91
N LYS A 367 -16.77 -6.96 -16.87
CA LYS A 367 -16.20 -6.22 -18.01
C LYS A 367 -14.73 -5.96 -17.76
N GLU A 368 -13.90 -6.21 -18.77
CA GLU A 368 -12.46 -5.93 -18.75
C GLU A 368 -12.17 -4.63 -19.52
N TYR A 369 -11.35 -3.79 -18.93
CA TYR A 369 -10.80 -2.58 -19.55
C TYR A 369 -9.28 -2.64 -19.46
N VAL A 370 -8.63 -2.77 -20.62
CA VAL A 370 -7.17 -2.76 -20.72
C VAL A 370 -6.71 -1.31 -20.78
N ILE A 371 -5.70 -0.95 -19.99
CA ILE A 371 -5.05 0.36 -20.13
C ILE A 371 -4.24 0.34 -21.43
N PRO A 372 -4.47 1.29 -22.37
CA PRO A 372 -3.70 1.40 -23.59
C PRO A 372 -2.18 1.35 -23.35
N GLY A 373 -1.47 0.54 -24.13
CA GLY A 373 -0.02 0.33 -23.95
C GLY A 373 0.79 1.61 -24.15
N GLU A 374 0.29 2.55 -24.95
CA GLU A 374 0.88 3.86 -25.15
C GLU A 374 0.90 4.68 -23.85
N LEU A 375 -0.14 4.56 -23.01
CA LEU A 375 -0.23 5.27 -21.75
C LEU A 375 0.73 4.72 -20.70
N THR A 376 1.13 3.45 -20.80
CA THR A 376 2.08 2.83 -19.86
C THR A 376 3.52 2.82 -20.38
N ALA A 377 3.77 3.29 -21.61
CA ALA A 377 5.09 3.34 -22.23
C ALA A 377 5.96 4.49 -21.67
N ARG A 378 7.28 4.27 -21.57
CA ARG A 378 8.21 5.25 -20.97
C ARG A 378 8.58 6.42 -21.88
N PRO A 379 8.79 6.27 -23.21
CA PRO A 379 8.50 7.37 -24.10
C PRO A 379 6.98 7.39 -24.32
N PHE A 380 6.32 8.40 -23.77
CA PHE A 380 4.93 8.64 -24.15
C PHE A 380 4.90 9.05 -25.62
N LYS A 381 4.34 8.20 -26.48
CA LYS A 381 4.18 8.50 -27.90
C LYS A 381 2.86 9.25 -28.08
N CYS A 382 2.87 10.55 -27.81
CA CYS A 382 1.83 11.42 -28.35
C CYS A 382 2.11 11.61 -29.83
N ASP A 383 1.23 11.13 -30.70
CA ASP A 383 1.16 11.70 -32.04
C ASP A 383 0.89 13.20 -31.85
N LEU A 384 1.88 14.04 -32.13
CA LEU A 384 1.68 15.48 -32.29
C LEU A 384 0.69 15.65 -33.44
N LYS A 385 -0.59 15.87 -33.10
CA LYS A 385 -1.60 16.33 -34.05
C LYS A 385 -1.73 17.83 -33.97
#